data_AF-A0A3N5MCG3-F1
#
_entry.id   AF-A0A3N5MCG3-F1
#
_cell.length_a   1.000
_cell.length_b   1.000
_cell.length_c   1.000
_cell.angle_alpha   90.00
_cell.angle_beta   90.00
_cell.angle_gamma   90.00
#
_symmetry.space_group_name_H-M   'P 1'
#
loop_
_entity.id
_entity.type
_entity.pdbx_description
1 polymer ?
#
loop_
_entity_poly.entity_id
_entity_poly.type
_entity_poly.pdbx_seq_one_letter_code
_entity_poly.pdbx_strand_id
1 'polypeptide(L)'
;GPPLGTWEHTYASGHAMLTLEDCLVFYTDGVTEARRDGELFGDERLLETVAGLRGRSAQAVAQAVRDAAQTFADALGDDLEVVALRLAPSRR
;
A
#
# COMPACT_ATOMS: atom_id res chain seq x y z
N GLY A 1 -7.94 2.59 15.81
CA GLY A 1 -7.56 2.56 17.23
C GLY A 1 -6.22 3.26 17.41
N PRO A 2 -5.74 3.49 18.64
CA PRO A 2 -4.38 3.99 18.87
C PRO A 2 -3.34 2.95 18.44
N PRO A 3 -2.05 3.32 18.31
CA PRO A 3 -0.96 2.36 18.13
C PRO A 3 -0.95 1.31 19.24
N LEU A 4 -0.57 0.08 18.88
CA LEU A 4 -0.50 -1.02 19.84
C LEU A 4 0.47 -0.70 20.99
N GLY A 5 0.09 -1.09 22.22
CA GLY A 5 0.94 -0.93 23.41
C GLY A 5 0.83 0.41 24.13
N THR A 6 -0.03 1.33 23.67
CA THR A 6 -0.21 2.65 24.28
C THR A 6 -1.31 2.68 25.35
N TRP A 7 -2.51 2.21 25.02
CA TRP A 7 -3.66 2.18 25.93
C TRP A 7 -4.48 0.90 25.76
N GLU A 8 -5.26 0.53 26.79
CA GLU A 8 -6.27 -0.51 26.66
C GLU A 8 -7.34 -0.07 25.64
N HIS A 9 -7.54 -0.88 24.61
CA HIS A 9 -8.47 -0.58 23.54
C HIS A 9 -8.95 -1.84 22.83
N THR A 10 -10.21 -1.82 22.38
CA THR A 10 -10.76 -2.86 21.49
C THR A 10 -10.59 -2.42 20.05
N TYR A 11 -9.94 -3.24 19.23
CA TYR A 11 -9.73 -2.95 17.81
C TYR A 11 -10.92 -3.38 16.98
N ALA A 12 -11.29 -2.55 15.99
CA ALA A 12 -12.26 -2.94 14.98
C ALA A 12 -11.69 -4.07 14.13
N SER A 13 -12.51 -5.07 13.83
CA SER A 13 -12.24 -6.09 12.83
C SER A 13 -13.17 -5.92 11.64
N GLY A 14 -12.68 -6.25 10.45
CA GLY A 14 -13.42 -6.19 9.21
C GLY A 14 -13.18 -7.44 8.39
N HIS A 15 -14.10 -7.73 7.49
CA HIS A 15 -13.98 -8.80 6.51
C HIS A 15 -14.34 -8.28 5.13
N ALA A 16 -13.68 -8.80 4.11
CA ALA A 16 -13.97 -8.51 2.72
C ALA A 16 -13.88 -9.81 1.91
N MET A 17 -14.73 -9.94 0.90
CA MET A 17 -14.65 -11.03 -0.08
C MET A 17 -13.81 -10.56 -1.26
N LEU A 18 -12.85 -11.37 -1.69
CA LEU A 18 -12.00 -11.09 -2.84
C LEU A 18 -12.35 -12.00 -4.01
N THR A 19 -12.33 -11.46 -5.21
CA THR A 19 -12.41 -12.19 -6.48
C THR A 19 -11.02 -12.35 -7.10
N LEU A 20 -10.91 -13.13 -8.18
CA LEU A 20 -9.65 -13.31 -8.91
C LEU A 20 -9.13 -12.02 -9.57
N GLU A 21 -9.99 -11.01 -9.72
CA GLU A 21 -9.62 -9.72 -10.34
C GLU A 21 -9.13 -8.69 -9.30
N ASP A 22 -9.46 -8.92 -8.03
CA ASP A 22 -9.14 -7.98 -6.95
C ASP A 22 -7.67 -7.99 -6.57
N CYS A 23 -7.21 -6.86 -6.05
CA CYS A 23 -5.92 -6.70 -5.40
C CYS A 23 -6.13 -5.96 -4.09
N LEU A 24 -5.63 -6.53 -3.00
CA LEU A 24 -5.56 -5.82 -1.73
C LEU A 24 -4.13 -5.32 -1.54
N VAL A 25 -3.98 -4.02 -1.29
CA VAL A 25 -2.68 -3.38 -1.07
C VAL A 25 -2.67 -2.79 0.34
N PHE A 26 -1.70 -3.23 1.14
CA PHE A 26 -1.39 -2.66 2.45
C PHE A 26 -0.07 -1.91 2.36
N TYR A 27 0.03 -0.81 3.10
CA TYR A 27 1.22 0.03 3.12
C TYR A 27 1.40 0.65 4.50
N THR A 28 2.63 1.00 4.83
CA THR A 28 2.95 1.92 5.94
C THR A 28 2.83 3.36 5.47
N ASP A 29 2.65 4.27 6.42
CA ASP A 29 2.56 5.72 6.18
C ASP A 29 3.78 6.30 5.46
N GLY A 30 4.98 5.71 5.60
CA GLY A 30 6.16 6.07 4.81
C GLY A 30 5.94 6.10 3.28
N VAL A 31 4.93 5.39 2.74
CA VAL A 31 4.52 5.52 1.32
C VAL A 31 3.83 6.86 1.06
N THR A 32 2.82 7.19 1.85
CA THR A 32 2.02 8.42 1.69
C THR A 32 2.76 9.67 2.16
N GLU A 33 3.66 9.50 3.13
CA GLU A 33 4.47 10.56 3.71
C GLU A 33 5.77 10.86 2.94
N ALA A 34 6.11 10.03 1.95
CA ALA A 34 7.17 10.32 0.97
C ALA A 34 7.00 11.72 0.40
N ARG A 35 8.09 12.52 0.37
CA ARG A 35 7.98 13.98 0.20
C ARG A 35 8.98 14.55 -0.80
N ARG A 36 8.52 15.51 -1.60
CA ARG A 36 9.34 16.35 -2.47
C ARG A 36 9.02 17.81 -2.21
N ASP A 37 10.03 18.63 -1.92
CA ASP A 37 9.86 20.08 -1.72
C ASP A 37 8.71 20.47 -0.75
N GLY A 38 8.48 19.66 0.28
CA GLY A 38 7.38 19.87 1.22
C GLY A 38 6.05 19.20 0.84
N GLU A 39 5.86 18.80 -0.41
CA GLU A 39 4.66 18.14 -0.92
C GLU A 39 4.69 16.63 -0.66
N LEU A 40 3.58 16.09 -0.13
CA LEU A 40 3.41 14.65 0.10
C LEU A 40 3.06 13.89 -1.18
N PHE A 41 3.50 12.64 -1.26
CA PHE A 41 3.04 11.71 -2.28
C PHE A 41 1.52 11.54 -2.17
N GLY A 42 1.05 11.25 -0.96
CA GLY A 42 -0.36 11.27 -0.59
C GLY A 42 -1.22 10.18 -1.24
N ASP A 43 -2.48 10.13 -0.81
CA ASP A 43 -3.44 9.11 -1.24
C ASP A 43 -3.81 9.21 -2.72
N GLU A 44 -3.86 10.43 -3.27
CA GLU A 44 -4.24 10.65 -4.68
C GLU A 44 -3.25 9.98 -5.64
N ARG A 45 -1.94 10.22 -5.47
CA ARG A 45 -0.92 9.59 -6.30
C ARG A 45 -0.82 8.09 -6.07
N LEU A 46 -1.06 7.63 -4.84
CA LEU A 46 -1.15 6.21 -4.54
C LEU A 46 -2.30 5.55 -5.32
N LEU A 47 -3.49 6.16 -5.32
CA LEU A 47 -4.67 5.70 -6.05
C LEU A 47 -4.43 5.68 -7.56
N GLU A 48 -3.82 6.73 -8.11
CA GLU A 48 -3.42 6.79 -9.52
C GLU A 48 -2.43 5.68 -9.89
N THR A 49 -1.44 5.44 -9.02
CA THR A 49 -0.44 4.39 -9.22
C THR A 49 -1.10 3.01 -9.27
N VAL A 50 -2.00 2.69 -8.33
CA VAL A 50 -2.65 1.37 -8.30
C VAL A 50 -3.69 1.19 -9.41
N ALA A 51 -4.35 2.25 -9.87
CA ALA A 51 -5.35 2.19 -10.94
C ALA A 51 -4.76 1.63 -12.24
N GLY A 52 -3.48 1.93 -12.53
CA GLY A 52 -2.76 1.44 -13.72
C GLY A 52 -2.29 -0.02 -13.64
N LEU A 53 -2.47 -0.71 -12.51
CA LEU A 53 -1.84 -2.01 -12.24
C LEU A 53 -2.82 -3.20 -12.27
N ARG A 54 -3.99 -3.03 -12.88
CA ARG A 54 -4.95 -4.13 -13.08
C ARG A 54 -4.31 -5.31 -13.83
N GLY A 55 -4.57 -6.53 -13.35
CA GLY A 55 -4.02 -7.76 -13.93
C GLY A 55 -2.52 -8.01 -13.68
N ARG A 56 -1.79 -7.09 -13.05
CA ARG A 56 -0.38 -7.29 -12.67
C ARG A 56 -0.27 -8.24 -11.48
N SER A 57 0.84 -8.97 -11.39
CA SER A 57 1.11 -9.83 -10.24
C SER A 57 1.18 -9.02 -8.94
N ALA A 58 0.89 -9.65 -7.79
CA ALA A 58 0.97 -8.98 -6.49
C ALA A 58 2.36 -8.34 -6.27
N GLN A 59 3.43 -9.06 -6.59
CA GLN A 59 4.80 -8.53 -6.49
C GLN A 59 5.01 -7.28 -7.37
N ALA A 60 4.50 -7.27 -8.60
CA ALA A 60 4.62 -6.12 -9.48
C ALA A 60 3.81 -4.92 -8.98
N VAL A 61 2.67 -5.16 -8.31
CA VAL A 61 1.90 -4.09 -7.66
C VAL A 61 2.68 -3.49 -6.51
N ALA A 62 3.20 -4.32 -5.60
CA ALA A 62 3.97 -3.85 -4.44
C ALA A 62 5.22 -3.05 -4.87
N GLN A 63 5.95 -3.55 -5.87
CA GLN A 63 7.11 -2.86 -6.43
C GLN A 63 6.73 -1.52 -7.05
N ALA A 64 5.68 -1.48 -7.88
CA ALA A 64 5.28 -0.24 -8.54
C ALA A 64 4.87 0.86 -7.53
N VAL A 65 4.17 0.50 -6.44
CA VAL A 65 3.81 1.45 -5.38
C VAL A 65 5.05 1.96 -4.64
N ARG A 66 5.93 1.05 -4.21
CA ARG A 66 7.19 1.42 -3.56
C ARG A 66 8.02 2.33 -4.46
N ASP A 67 8.23 1.92 -5.70
CA ASP A 67 9.11 2.61 -6.64
C ASP A 67 8.52 3.99 -7.00
N ALA A 68 7.19 4.13 -7.07
CA ALA A 68 6.53 5.42 -7.27
C ALA A 68 6.78 6.40 -6.11
N ALA A 69 6.61 5.95 -4.86
CA ALA A 69 6.89 6.75 -3.67
C ALA A 69 8.38 7.12 -3.57
N GLN A 70 9.28 6.16 -3.82
CA GLN A 70 10.73 6.38 -3.82
C GLN A 70 11.18 7.35 -4.92
N THR A 71 10.61 7.24 -6.11
CA THR A 71 10.94 8.12 -7.24
C THR A 71 10.38 9.53 -7.04
N PHE A 72 9.25 9.65 -6.34
CA PHE A 72 8.69 10.95 -5.97
C PHE A 72 9.56 11.66 -4.94
N ALA A 73 9.97 10.97 -3.88
CA ALA A 73 10.70 11.59 -2.78
C ALA A 73 12.08 12.14 -3.20
N ASP A 74 12.49 13.28 -2.61
CA ASP A 74 13.88 13.75 -2.72
C ASP A 74 14.83 12.85 -1.93
N ALA A 75 14.35 12.39 -0.78
CA ALA A 75 14.92 11.34 0.06
C ALA A 75 13.79 10.71 0.90
N LEU A 76 13.95 9.45 1.28
CA LEU A 76 13.02 8.82 2.21
C LEU A 76 13.21 9.38 3.62
N GLY A 77 12.15 9.93 4.19
CA GLY A 77 12.13 10.42 5.57
C GLY A 77 11.74 9.36 6.60
N ASP A 78 11.18 8.23 6.15
CA ASP A 78 10.73 7.11 6.97
C ASP A 78 10.91 5.79 6.20
N ASP A 79 10.86 4.68 6.92
CA ASP A 79 10.79 3.34 6.33
C ASP A 79 9.46 3.16 5.60
N LEU A 80 9.50 2.50 4.45
CA LEU A 80 8.30 2.22 3.66
C LEU A 80 8.22 0.72 3.37
N GLU A 81 7.04 0.16 3.56
CA GLU A 81 6.74 -1.24 3.28
C GLU A 81 5.43 -1.34 2.51
N VAL A 82 5.37 -2.25 1.54
CA VAL A 82 4.17 -2.50 0.74
C VAL A 82 3.92 -3.99 0.61
N VAL A 83 2.73 -4.41 1.02
CA VAL A 83 2.26 -5.79 0.87
C VAL A 83 1.07 -5.82 -0.09
N ALA A 84 1.20 -6.59 -1.16
CA ALA A 84 0.11 -6.83 -2.09
C ALA A 84 -0.36 -8.28 -2.00
N LEU A 85 -1.68 -8.47 -2.03
CA LEU A 85 -2.34 -9.77 -2.02
C LEU A 85 -3.28 -9.89 -3.21
N ARG A 86 -3.18 -11.03 -3.90
CA ARG A 86 -4.11 -11.46 -4.95
C ARG A 86 -4.44 -12.92 -4.79
N LEU A 87 -5.66 -13.29 -5.17
CA LEU A 87 -6.03 -14.70 -5.28
C LEU A 87 -5.35 -15.31 -6.49
N ALA A 88 -4.63 -16.41 -6.27
CA ALA A 88 -4.15 -17.24 -7.35
C ALA A 88 -5.22 -18.29 -7.69
N PRO A 89 -5.41 -18.64 -8.97
CA PRO A 89 -6.20 -19.82 -9.34
C PRO A 89 -5.61 -21.04 -8.62
N SER A 90 -6.47 -21.93 -8.12
CA SER A 90 -6.01 -23.19 -7.56
C SER A 90 -5.27 -23.98 -8.64
N ARG A 91 -4.01 -24.35 -8.36
CA ARG A 91 -3.30 -25.34 -9.18
C ARG A 91 -3.99 -26.68 -8.96
N ARG A 92 -4.58 -27.24 -10.02
CA ARG A 92 -4.95 -28.65 -10.08
C ARG A 92 -3.72 -29.50 -10.28
#